data_AF-A0A2W6RZU6-F1
#
_entry.id   AF-A0A2W6RZU6-F1
#
_cell.length_a   1.000
_cell.length_b   1.000
_cell.length_c   1.000
_cell.angle_alpha   90.00
_cell.angle_beta   90.00
_cell.angle_gamma   90.00
#
_symmetry.space_group_name_H-M   'P 1'
#
loop_
_entity.id
_entity.type
_entity.pdbx_description
1 polymer ?
#
loop_
_entity_poly.entity_id
_entity_poly.type
_entity_poly.pdbx_seq_one_letter_code
_entity_poly.pdbx_strand_id
1 'polypeptide(L)'
;MILVIDNYDSFTWNLVHYLMELGAKVEVVRNDAISAGQALSTGAKAFLLSPGPCTPNEAGVSLDLVAACADAGAPLLGVCLGHQAIGQH
;
A
#
# COMPACT_ATOMS: atom_id res chain seq x y z
N MET A 1 -11.76 -0.05 6.59
CA MET A 1 -10.44 0.54 6.85
C MET A 1 -9.65 0.44 5.56
N ILE A 2 -8.82 1.43 5.26
CA ILE A 2 -7.82 1.39 4.19
C ILE A 2 -6.47 1.09 4.86
N LEU A 3 -5.77 0.07 4.36
CA LEU A 3 -4.40 -0.21 4.81
C LEU A 3 -3.43 0.51 3.87
N VAL A 4 -2.61 1.39 4.43
CA VAL A 4 -1.58 2.13 3.72
C VAL A 4 -0.23 1.48 4.00
N ILE A 5 0.46 1.03 2.96
CA ILE A 5 1.85 0.60 3.05
C ILE A 5 2.75 1.80 2.80
N ASP A 6 3.50 2.18 3.82
CA ASP A 6 4.46 3.27 3.80
C ASP A 6 5.85 2.77 3.36
N ASN A 7 6.30 3.21 2.19
CA ASN A 7 7.60 2.92 1.61
C ASN A 7 8.68 3.93 2.07
N TYR A 8 8.52 4.53 3.25
CA TYR A 8 9.45 5.53 3.80
C TYR A 8 9.50 6.83 2.99
N ASP A 9 8.33 7.27 2.51
CA ASP A 9 8.20 8.54 1.80
C ASP A 9 7.74 9.69 2.69
N SER A 10 8.22 10.88 2.32
CA SER A 10 7.90 12.14 3.00
C SER A 10 6.45 12.59 2.78
N PHE A 11 5.76 12.14 1.73
CA PHE A 11 4.40 12.55 1.40
C PHE A 11 3.32 11.54 1.82
N THR A 12 3.68 10.38 2.40
CA THR A 12 2.71 9.36 2.86
C THR A 12 1.60 9.98 3.72
N TRP A 13 1.97 10.85 4.67
CA TRP A 13 0.99 11.46 5.59
C TRP A 13 0.05 12.45 4.92
N ASN A 14 0.43 13.09 3.81
CA ASN A 14 -0.50 13.92 3.04
C ASN A 14 -1.63 13.07 2.46
N LEU A 15 -1.32 11.87 1.95
CA LEU A 15 -2.32 10.92 1.45
C LEU A 15 -3.19 10.39 2.59
N VAL A 16 -2.58 10.02 3.72
CA VAL A 16 -3.29 9.51 4.90
C VAL A 16 -4.28 10.54 5.44
N HIS A 17 -3.86 11.80 5.59
CA HIS A 17 -4.74 12.87 6.06
C HIS A 17 -5.92 13.08 5.11
N TYR A 18 -5.69 13.08 3.80
CA TYR A 18 -6.77 13.24 2.83
C TYR A 18 -7.78 12.08 2.88
N LEU A 19 -7.32 10.84 3.04
CA LEU A 19 -8.21 9.70 3.25
C LEU A 19 -9.03 9.84 4.54
N MET A 20 -8.40 10.32 5.62
CA MET A 20 -9.09 10.57 6.90
C MET A 20 -10.12 11.70 6.80
N GLU A 21 -9.82 12.77 6.07
CA GLU A 21 -10.76 13.88 5.78
C GLU A 21 -12.00 13.39 5.02
N LEU A 22 -11.83 12.40 4.14
CA LEU A 22 -12.93 11.72 3.43
C LEU A 22 -13.69 10.71 4.32
N GLY A 23 -13.35 10.61 5.61
CA GLY A 23 -14.01 9.74 6.58
C GLY A 23 -13.52 8.28 6.56
N ALA A 24 -12.43 7.97 5.85
CA ALA A 24 -11.85 6.64 5.88
C ALA A 24 -11.12 6.38 7.20
N LYS A 25 -11.35 5.21 7.81
CA LYS A 25 -10.46 4.67 8.84
C LYS A 25 -9.19 4.17 8.16
N VAL A 26 -8.02 4.65 8.58
CA VAL A 26 -6.74 4.32 7.96
C VAL A 26 -5.83 3.65 9.00
N GLU A 27 -5.13 2.61 8.57
CA GLU A 27 -3.99 2.02 9.28
C GLU A 27 -2.76 2.15 8.38
N VAL A 28 -1.63 2.58 8.94
CA VAL A 28 -0.37 2.78 8.20
C VAL A 28 0.66 1.80 8.72
N VAL A 29 1.26 1.01 7.84
CA VAL A 29 2.28 0.01 8.18
C VAL A 29 3.47 0.16 7.22
N ARG A 30 4.69 -0.01 7.73
CA ARG A 30 5.89 0.02 6.88
C ARG A 30 5.95 -1.21 5.97
N ASN A 31 6.55 -1.05 4.80
CA ASN A 31 6.67 -2.11 3.78
C ASN A 31 7.48 -3.34 4.22
N ASP A 32 8.20 -3.25 5.35
CA ASP A 32 9.04 -4.29 5.95
C ASP A 32 8.43 -4.88 7.23
N ALA A 33 7.28 -4.36 7.68
CA ALA A 33 6.66 -4.73 8.96
C ALA A 33 5.47 -5.70 8.82
N ILE A 34 5.05 -6.03 7.59
CA ILE A 34 3.90 -6.89 7.32
C ILE A 34 4.10 -7.70 6.03
N SER A 35 3.61 -8.94 6.00
CA SER A 35 3.54 -9.74 4.78
C SER A 35 2.23 -9.52 4.01
N ALA A 36 2.20 -9.85 2.71
CA ALA A 36 0.99 -9.68 1.89
C ALA A 36 -0.20 -10.50 2.42
N GLY A 37 0.04 -11.72 2.90
CA GLY A 37 -1.01 -12.56 3.51
C GLY A 37 -1.54 -11.97 4.82
N GLN A 38 -0.67 -11.40 5.67
CA GLN A 38 -1.10 -10.68 6.86
C GLN A 38 -1.93 -9.45 6.48
N ALA A 39 -1.49 -8.67 5.49
CA ALA A 39 -2.19 -7.49 5.00
C ALA A 39 -3.61 -7.82 4.52
N LEU A 40 -3.78 -8.87 3.71
CA LEU A 40 -5.11 -9.35 3.29
C LEU A 40 -5.98 -9.82 4.46
N SER A 41 -5.37 -10.38 5.50
CA SER A 41 -6.08 -10.90 6.67
C SER A 41 -6.53 -9.81 7.66
N THR A 42 -6.11 -8.55 7.47
CA THR A 42 -6.51 -7.42 8.33
C THR A 42 -8.00 -7.06 8.22
N GLY A 43 -8.69 -7.53 7.18
CA GLY A 43 -10.05 -7.08 6.85
C GLY A 43 -10.09 -5.68 6.26
N ALA A 44 -8.98 -5.18 5.73
CA ALA A 44 -8.93 -3.95 4.94
C ALA A 44 -9.89 -4.04 3.73
N LYS A 45 -10.57 -2.93 3.44
CA LYS A 45 -11.49 -2.83 2.29
C LYS A 45 -10.80 -2.39 1.01
N ALA A 46 -9.63 -1.77 1.15
CA ALA A 46 -8.78 -1.32 0.07
C ALA A 46 -7.36 -1.11 0.60
N PHE A 47 -6.40 -1.10 -0.32
CA PHE A 47 -4.99 -0.93 -0.04
C PHE A 47 -4.44 0.30 -0.76
N LEU A 48 -3.50 0.99 -0.13
CA LEU A 48 -2.74 2.07 -0.78
C LEU A 48 -1.24 1.81 -0.63
N LEU A 49 -0.55 1.71 -1.76
CA LEU A 49 0.91 1.70 -1.79
C LEU A 49 1.40 3.14 -1.97
N SER A 50 2.07 3.66 -0.95
CA SER A 50 2.62 5.02 -0.95
C SER A 50 3.77 5.18 -1.97
N PRO A 51 4.13 6.44 -2.31
CA PRO A 51 5.40 6.73 -2.94
C PRO A 51 6.57 6.23 -2.08
N GLY A 52 7.77 6.20 -2.65
CA GLY A 52 8.97 5.79 -1.94
C GLY A 52 10.23 6.11 -2.75
N PRO A 53 11.39 6.11 -2.11
CA PRO A 53 12.66 6.06 -2.82
C PRO A 53 12.84 4.67 -3.47
N CYS A 54 13.87 4.53 -4.32
CA CYS A 54 14.28 3.27 -4.94
C CYS A 54 13.29 2.69 -5.98
N THR A 55 13.47 1.41 -6.32
CA THR A 55 12.70 0.68 -7.34
C THR A 55 11.73 -0.32 -6.72
N PRO A 56 10.72 -0.82 -7.45
CA PRO A 56 9.77 -1.81 -6.91
C PRO A 56 10.42 -3.07 -6.34
N ASN A 57 11.57 -3.49 -6.87
CA ASN A 57 12.33 -4.65 -6.40
C ASN A 57 12.86 -4.49 -4.97
N GLU A 58 12.98 -3.26 -4.48
CA GLU A 58 13.52 -2.91 -3.17
C GLU A 58 12.41 -2.43 -2.22
N ALA A 59 11.16 -2.37 -2.68
CA ALA A 59 10.02 -1.77 -1.98
C ALA A 59 9.32 -2.74 -1.00
N GLY A 60 10.10 -3.62 -0.35
CA GLY A 60 9.62 -4.61 0.61
C GLY A 60 8.44 -5.44 0.09
N VAL A 61 7.35 -5.48 0.85
CA VAL A 61 6.13 -6.26 0.54
C VAL A 61 5.36 -5.76 -0.69
N SER A 62 5.73 -4.63 -1.30
CA SER A 62 4.88 -3.95 -2.30
C SER A 62 4.50 -4.83 -3.49
N LEU A 63 5.46 -5.53 -4.13
CA LEU A 63 5.17 -6.41 -5.27
C LEU A 63 4.30 -7.61 -4.87
N ASP A 64 4.61 -8.24 -3.73
CA ASP A 64 3.83 -9.36 -3.20
C ASP A 64 2.38 -8.93 -2.85
N LEU A 65 2.21 -7.71 -2.34
CA LEU A 65 0.89 -7.17 -2.02
C LEU A 65 0.08 -6.84 -3.27
N VAL A 66 0.71 -6.35 -4.34
CA VAL A 66 0.04 -6.18 -5.64
C VAL A 66 -0.48 -7.53 -6.14
N ALA A 67 0.38 -8.56 -6.13
CA ALA A 67 0.00 -9.92 -6.52
C ALA A 67 -1.18 -10.44 -5.72
N ALA A 68 -1.08 -10.35 -4.40
CA ALA A 68 -2.10 -10.83 -3.49
C ALA A 68 -3.43 -10.07 -3.67
N CYS A 69 -3.39 -8.77 -3.95
CA CYS A 69 -4.59 -7.98 -4.24
C CYS A 69 -5.21 -8.33 -5.59
N ALA A 70 -4.40 -8.59 -6.62
CA ALA A 70 -4.87 -9.03 -7.93
C ALA A 70 -5.58 -10.39 -7.82
N ASP A 71 -4.97 -11.37 -7.15
CA ASP A 71 -5.53 -12.70 -6.92
C ASP A 71 -6.84 -12.65 -6.12
N ALA A 72 -6.91 -11.79 -5.10
CA ALA A 72 -8.08 -11.63 -4.24
C ALA A 72 -9.18 -10.73 -4.83
N GLY A 73 -8.92 -10.04 -5.96
CA GLY A 73 -9.82 -9.01 -6.49
C GLY A 73 -10.00 -7.82 -5.54
N ALA A 74 -8.99 -7.53 -4.70
CA ALA A 74 -9.04 -6.47 -3.71
C ALA A 74 -8.65 -5.11 -4.32
N PRO A 75 -9.39 -4.01 -4.01
CA PRO A 75 -9.05 -2.69 -4.52
C PRO A 75 -7.68 -2.22 -4.02
N LEU A 76 -6.80 -1.83 -4.95
CA LEU A 76 -5.48 -1.29 -4.63
C LEU A 76 -5.21 -0.03 -5.45
N LEU A 77 -4.72 1.01 -4.77
CA LEU A 77 -4.22 2.24 -5.38
C LEU A 77 -2.72 2.36 -5.14
N GLY A 78 -1.93 2.52 -6.19
CA GLY A 78 -0.50 2.79 -6.10
C GLY A 78 -0.16 4.22 -6.53
N VAL A 79 0.68 4.90 -5.78
CA VAL A 79 1.16 6.26 -6.10
C VAL A 79 2.66 6.24 -6.32
N CYS A 80 3.15 6.82 -7.43
CA CYS A 80 4.57 6.86 -7.79
C CYS A 80 5.21 5.46 -7.77
N LEU A 81 6.08 5.14 -6.80
CA LEU A 81 6.64 3.81 -6.60
C LEU A 81 5.56 2.73 -6.50
N GLY A 82 4.47 3.00 -5.78
CA GLY A 82 3.34 2.09 -5.70
C GLY A 82 2.67 1.85 -7.07
N HIS A 83 2.65 2.86 -7.95
CA HIS A 83 2.15 2.71 -9.32
C HIS A 83 3.11 1.89 -10.19
N GLN A 84 4.42 2.10 -10.02
CA GLN A 84 5.45 1.31 -10.70
C GLN A 84 5.38 -0.17 -10.29
N ALA A 85 5.14 -0.46 -9.01
CA ALA A 85 4.93 -1.82 -8.52
C ALA A 85 3.73 -2.51 -9.19
N ILE A 86 2.63 -1.77 -9.43
CA ILE A 86 1.48 -2.29 -10.19
C ILE A 86 1.84 -2.61 -11.63
N GLY A 87 2.59 -1.72 -12.30
CA GLY A 87 2.97 -1.92 -13.70
C GLY A 87 4.02 -3.01 -13.91
N GLN A 88 4.80 -3.34 -12.88
CA GLN A 88 5.84 -4.37 -12.95
C GLN A 88 5.33 -5.76 -12.60
N HIS A 89 4.34 -5.87 -11.71
CA HIS A 89 3.69 -7.13 -11.36
C HIS A 89 2.91 -7.70 -12.55
#